data_AF-A0A7V4Y5X8-F1
#
_entry.id   AF-A0A7V4Y5X8-F1
#
_cell.length_a   1.000
_cell.length_b   1.000
_cell.length_c   1.000
_cell.angle_alpha   90.00
_cell.angle_beta   90.00
_cell.angle_gamma   90.00
#
_symmetry.space_group_name_H-M   'P 1'
#
loop_
_entity.id
_entity.type
_entity.pdbx_description
1 polymer ?
#
loop_
_entity_poly.entity_id
_entity_poly.type
_entity_poly.pdbx_seq_one_letter_code
_entity_poly.pdbx_strand_id
1 'polypeptide(L)'
;MIKDVFRAKVNRCLDLLQTSLKEISALGERVKIEANEYYRLRHQVREAKAAFDEVKKEARRLFGPPPAYAPRDFERKREESLERLRLLVRSEEKEKIIEELFQDELIGRYFDPEEVKKFVEEQFESQKKGKRKLVNFKARLFIEKIKRDLNQAETSINSIKSKVDFG
;
A
#
# COMPACT_ATOMS: atom_id res chain seq x y z
N MET A 1 21.18 6.84 10.03
CA MET A 1 20.68 6.98 8.64
C MET A 1 19.40 6.16 8.50
N ILE A 2 18.22 6.78 8.33
CA ILE A 2 16.97 6.03 8.10
C ILE A 2 17.03 5.51 6.66
N LYS A 3 17.37 4.23 6.48
CA LYS A 3 17.26 3.52 5.19
C LYS A 3 15.83 3.67 4.67
N ASP A 4 15.62 3.46 3.37
CA ASP A 4 14.31 3.50 2.71
C ASP A 4 13.41 2.31 3.09
N VAL A 5 13.22 2.13 4.40
CA VAL A 5 12.54 0.99 5.01
C VAL A 5 11.05 1.02 4.66
N PHE A 6 10.46 2.21 4.57
CA PHE A 6 9.04 2.35 4.21
C PHE A 6 8.80 1.91 2.77
N ARG A 7 9.53 2.45 1.77
CA ARG A 7 9.31 2.08 0.37
C ARG A 7 9.70 0.63 0.12
N ALA A 8 10.74 0.11 0.77
CA ALA A 8 11.09 -1.30 0.69
C ALA A 8 9.95 -2.22 1.21
N LYS A 9 9.34 -1.87 2.35
CA LYS A 9 8.19 -2.62 2.90
C LYS A 9 6.95 -2.50 2.02
N VAL A 10 6.67 -1.32 1.48
CA VAL A 10 5.58 -1.08 0.51
C VAL A 10 5.79 -1.95 -0.73
N ASN A 11 6.98 -1.89 -1.34
CA ASN A 11 7.31 -2.68 -2.53
C ASN A 11 7.13 -4.18 -2.26
N ARG A 12 7.69 -4.70 -1.16
CA ARG A 12 7.53 -6.11 -0.77
C ARG A 12 6.05 -6.50 -0.63
N CYS A 13 5.25 -5.66 0.00
CA CYS A 13 3.83 -5.94 0.21
C CYS A 13 3.05 -5.95 -1.12
N LEU A 14 3.31 -4.98 -1.99
CA LEU A 14 2.69 -4.90 -3.32
C LEU A 14 3.11 -6.07 -4.23
N ASP A 15 4.40 -6.43 -4.25
CA ASP A 15 4.91 -7.60 -4.97
C ASP A 15 4.19 -8.89 -4.52
N LEU A 16 4.08 -9.11 -3.21
CA LEU A 16 3.38 -10.26 -2.64
C LEU A 16 1.91 -10.29 -3.03
N LEU A 17 1.21 -9.14 -2.96
CA LEU A 17 -0.20 -9.03 -3.30
C LEU A 17 -0.46 -9.26 -4.79
N GLN A 18 0.33 -8.63 -5.67
CA GLN A 18 0.20 -8.80 -7.11
C GLN A 18 0.41 -10.26 -7.53
N THR A 19 1.44 -10.91 -6.95
CA THR A 19 1.71 -12.34 -7.17
C THR A 19 0.55 -13.20 -6.66
N SER A 20 0.08 -12.95 -5.43
CA SER A 20 -1.03 -13.71 -4.83
C SER A 20 -2.31 -13.59 -5.66
N LEU A 21 -2.69 -12.37 -6.05
CA LEU A 21 -3.89 -12.11 -6.84
C LEU A 21 -3.84 -12.80 -8.20
N LYS A 22 -2.69 -12.74 -8.87
CA LYS A 22 -2.49 -13.43 -10.15
C LYS A 22 -2.66 -14.95 -10.02
N GLU A 23 -2.03 -15.55 -9.01
CA GLU A 23 -2.13 -17.00 -8.78
C GLU A 23 -3.53 -17.43 -8.34
N ILE A 24 -4.20 -16.65 -7.48
CA ILE A 24 -5.60 -16.89 -7.08
C ILE A 24 -6.52 -16.85 -8.30
N SER A 25 -6.35 -15.87 -9.19
CA SER A 25 -7.14 -15.77 -10.42
C SER A 25 -6.96 -17.01 -11.30
N ALA A 26 -5.71 -17.40 -11.57
CA ALA A 26 -5.40 -18.59 -12.37
C ALA A 26 -5.93 -19.89 -11.74
N LEU A 27 -5.88 -20.01 -10.41
CA LEU A 27 -6.41 -21.17 -9.71
C LEU A 27 -7.95 -21.17 -9.72
N GLY A 28 -8.57 -19.99 -9.61
CA GLY A 28 -10.02 -19.80 -9.63
C GLY A 28 -10.68 -20.14 -10.97
N GLU A 29 -9.94 -20.17 -12.07
CA GLU A 29 -10.43 -20.63 -13.38
C GLU A 29 -10.58 -22.15 -13.47
N ARG A 30 -9.92 -22.90 -12.58
CA ARG A 30 -10.01 -24.37 -12.57
C ARG A 30 -11.36 -24.84 -12.04
N VAL A 31 -11.77 -26.03 -12.48
CA VAL A 31 -12.98 -26.71 -11.98
C VAL A 31 -12.73 -27.33 -10.61
N LYS A 32 -11.53 -27.86 -10.40
CA LYS A 32 -11.08 -28.54 -9.19
C LYS A 32 -9.73 -27.99 -8.76
N ILE A 33 -9.55 -27.81 -7.46
CA ILE A 33 -8.34 -27.27 -6.84
C ILE A 33 -7.83 -28.27 -5.80
N GLU A 34 -6.53 -28.55 -5.82
CA GLU A 34 -5.91 -29.38 -4.81
C GLU A 34 -5.76 -28.63 -3.48
N ALA A 35 -5.98 -29.31 -2.35
CA ALA A 35 -5.93 -28.69 -1.03
C ALA A 35 -4.58 -28.00 -0.73
N ASN A 36 -3.47 -28.60 -1.17
CA ASN A 36 -2.13 -28.03 -0.98
C ASN A 36 -1.94 -26.68 -1.71
N GLU A 37 -2.46 -26.54 -2.93
CA GLU A 37 -2.43 -25.29 -3.70
C GLU A 37 -3.23 -24.20 -2.99
N TYR A 38 -4.43 -24.55 -2.52
CA TYR A 38 -5.28 -23.65 -1.74
C TYR A 38 -4.59 -23.17 -0.45
N TYR A 39 -4.04 -24.08 0.35
CA TYR A 39 -3.40 -23.72 1.62
C TYR A 39 -2.12 -22.91 1.43
N ARG A 40 -1.35 -23.19 0.38
CA ARG A 40 -0.17 -22.38 0.02
C ARG A 40 -0.57 -20.94 -0.30
N LEU A 41 -1.56 -20.73 -1.15
CA LEU A 41 -2.03 -19.38 -1.49
C LEU A 41 -2.63 -18.67 -0.28
N ARG A 42 -3.42 -19.39 0.54
CA ARG A 42 -3.94 -18.84 1.78
C ARG A 42 -2.82 -18.41 2.74
N HIS A 43 -1.72 -19.15 2.81
CA HIS A 43 -0.54 -18.75 3.57
C HIS A 43 0.08 -17.47 3.00
N GLN A 44 0.24 -17.38 1.68
CA GLN A 44 0.79 -16.20 1.01
C GLN A 44 -0.05 -14.92 1.25
N VAL A 45 -1.38 -15.02 1.24
CA VAL A 45 -2.27 -13.91 1.61
C VAL A 45 -2.06 -13.48 3.08
N ARG A 46 -1.84 -14.44 3.99
CA ARG A 46 -1.50 -14.14 5.40
C ARG A 46 -0.14 -13.46 5.52
N GLU A 47 0.85 -13.84 4.73
CA GLU A 47 2.14 -13.16 4.68
C GLU A 47 2.01 -11.72 4.17
N ALA A 48 1.21 -11.50 3.11
CA ALA A 48 0.92 -10.17 2.60
C ALA A 48 0.26 -9.28 3.66
N LYS A 49 -0.65 -9.83 4.46
CA LYS A 49 -1.26 -9.16 5.62
C LYS A 49 -0.23 -8.77 6.68
N ALA A 50 0.67 -9.68 7.03
CA ALA A 50 1.75 -9.39 7.97
C ALA A 50 2.70 -8.30 7.44
N ALA A 51 3.02 -8.32 6.14
CA ALA A 51 3.79 -7.27 5.49
C ALA A 51 3.07 -5.91 5.55
N PHE A 52 1.74 -5.89 5.36
CA PHE A 52 0.95 -4.66 5.50
C PHE A 52 0.95 -4.13 6.94
N ASP A 53 0.92 -5.00 7.95
CA ASP A 53 1.06 -4.58 9.35
C ASP A 53 2.41 -3.88 9.61
N GLU A 54 3.48 -4.35 8.97
CA GLU A 54 4.78 -3.67 9.00
C GLU A 54 4.76 -2.31 8.31
N VAL A 55 4.10 -2.20 7.14
CA VAL A 55 3.91 -0.91 6.45
C VAL A 55 3.16 0.07 7.34
N LYS A 56 2.09 -0.37 8.01
CA LYS A 56 1.33 0.48 8.94
C LYS A 56 2.16 0.95 10.13
N LYS A 57 3.02 0.07 10.69
CA LYS A 57 3.95 0.44 11.77
C LYS A 57 4.91 1.54 11.31
N GLU A 58 5.47 1.41 10.12
CA GLU A 58 6.36 2.45 9.57
C GLU A 58 5.62 3.74 9.19
N ALA A 59 4.43 3.64 8.61
CA ALA A 59 3.59 4.79 8.32
C ALA A 59 3.26 5.56 9.61
N ARG A 60 2.96 4.85 10.71
CA ARG A 60 2.72 5.49 12.01
C ARG A 60 3.97 6.18 12.56
N ARG A 61 5.16 5.58 12.39
CA ARG A 61 6.43 6.20 12.80
C ARG A 61 6.73 7.48 11.99
N LEU A 62 6.42 7.47 10.70
CA LEU A 62 6.76 8.56 9.77
C LEU A 62 5.71 9.68 9.72
N PHE A 63 4.43 9.36 9.86
CA PHE A 63 3.33 10.31 9.64
C PHE A 63 2.40 10.45 10.85
N GLY A 64 2.59 9.63 11.89
CA GLY A 64 1.82 9.69 13.12
C GLY A 64 2.30 10.79 14.07
N PRO A 65 1.55 11.01 15.17
CA PRO A 65 1.96 11.93 16.21
C PRO A 65 3.31 11.49 16.80
N PRO A 66 4.19 12.43 17.16
CA PRO A 66 5.43 12.09 17.84
C PRO A 66 5.13 11.35 19.15
N PRO A 67 5.94 10.36 19.54
CA PRO A 67 5.81 9.74 20.86
C PRO A 67 6.02 10.78 21.96
N ALA A 68 5.42 10.57 23.13
CA ALA A 68 5.54 11.50 24.26
C ALA A 68 7.00 11.73 24.71
N TYR A 69 7.88 10.75 24.48
CA TYR A 69 9.32 10.80 24.77
C TYR A 69 10.16 11.31 23.59
N ALA A 70 9.55 11.88 22.55
CA ALA A 70 10.29 12.34 21.37
C ALA A 70 11.28 13.47 21.73
N PRO A 71 12.53 13.41 21.25
CA PRO A 71 13.48 14.51 21.43
C PRO A 71 13.00 15.78 20.70
N ARG A 72 13.49 16.95 21.13
CA ARG A 72 13.07 18.26 20.60
C ARG A 72 13.26 18.41 19.08
N ASP A 73 14.21 17.69 18.49
CA ASP A 73 14.53 17.73 17.06
C ASP A 73 13.86 16.61 16.24
N PHE A 74 12.98 15.82 16.85
CA PHE A 74 12.34 14.67 16.22
C PHE A 74 11.55 15.06 14.96
N GLU A 75 10.76 16.13 15.03
CA GLU A 75 9.92 16.55 13.91
C GLU A 75 10.76 17.00 12.71
N ARG A 76 11.84 17.74 12.96
CA ARG A 76 12.79 18.16 11.92
C ARG A 76 13.45 16.95 11.25
N LYS A 77 13.98 16.01 12.04
CA LYS A 77 14.60 14.77 11.53
C LYS A 77 13.61 13.90 10.74
N ARG A 78 12.33 13.91 11.14
CA ARG A 78 11.25 13.19 10.46
C ARG A 78 10.97 13.83 9.10
N GLU A 79 10.85 15.15 9.04
CA GLU A 79 10.64 15.90 7.79
C GLU A 79 11.82 15.73 6.81
N GLU A 80 13.06 15.91 7.28
CA GLU A 80 14.28 15.64 6.50
C GLU A 80 14.30 14.21 5.92
N SER A 81 13.81 13.24 6.70
CA SER A 81 13.71 11.85 6.24
C SER A 81 12.63 11.68 5.18
N LEU A 82 11.46 12.30 5.35
CA LEU A 82 10.36 12.21 4.38
C LEU A 82 10.73 12.86 3.04
N GLU A 83 11.45 13.99 3.08
CA GLU A 83 12.00 14.64 1.89
C GLU A 83 13.02 13.75 1.18
N ARG A 84 14.00 13.21 1.92
CA ARG A 84 15.02 12.31 1.35
C ARG A 84 14.39 11.10 0.68
N LEU A 85 13.31 10.57 1.25
CA LEU A 85 12.59 9.41 0.72
C LEU A 85 11.60 9.76 -0.40
N ARG A 86 11.50 11.04 -0.80
CA ARG A 86 10.57 11.55 -1.82
C ARG A 86 9.11 11.15 -1.55
N LEU A 87 8.75 11.00 -0.27
CA LEU A 87 7.41 10.62 0.18
C LEU A 87 6.46 11.80 0.32
N LEU A 88 7.00 13.02 0.22
CA LEU A 88 6.24 14.25 0.27
C LEU A 88 5.80 14.69 -1.11
N VAL A 89 4.54 15.11 -1.21
CA VAL A 89 4.02 15.89 -2.33
C VAL A 89 4.27 17.37 -2.04
N ARG A 90 4.75 18.12 -3.02
CA ARG A 90 5.10 19.54 -2.88
C ARG A 90 4.05 20.47 -3.45
N SER A 91 3.35 20.04 -4.48
CA SER A 91 2.32 20.85 -5.13
C SER A 91 1.05 20.98 -4.30
N GLU A 92 0.41 22.15 -4.43
CA GLU A 92 -0.92 22.44 -3.87
C GLU A 92 -2.03 22.40 -4.95
N GLU A 93 -1.63 22.28 -6.22
CA GLU A 93 -2.51 22.19 -7.37
C GLU A 93 -2.75 20.72 -7.74
N LYS A 94 -4.00 20.35 -7.94
CA LYS A 94 -4.44 18.97 -8.15
C LYS A 94 -3.71 18.29 -9.32
N GLU A 95 -3.59 18.99 -10.45
CA GLU A 95 -2.97 18.50 -11.67
C GLU A 95 -1.47 18.25 -11.45
N LYS A 96 -0.78 19.18 -10.79
CA LYS A 96 0.65 19.03 -10.46
C LYS A 96 0.89 17.92 -9.45
N ILE A 97 -0.04 17.69 -8.51
CA ILE A 97 0.03 16.53 -7.60
C ILE A 97 -0.01 15.23 -8.41
N ILE A 98 -0.90 15.12 -9.40
CA ILE A 98 -0.98 13.92 -10.26
C ILE A 98 0.35 13.71 -11.00
N GLU A 99 0.93 14.76 -11.57
CA GLU A 99 2.24 14.70 -12.22
C GLU A 99 3.36 14.23 -11.27
N GLU A 100 3.42 14.80 -10.06
CA GLU A 100 4.39 14.40 -9.02
C GLU A 100 4.23 12.94 -8.58
N LEU A 101 2.98 12.44 -8.54
CA LEU A 101 2.72 11.03 -8.23
C LEU A 101 3.21 10.12 -9.35
N PHE A 102 3.04 10.49 -10.62
CA PHE A 102 3.53 9.70 -11.74
C PHE A 102 5.05 9.70 -11.91
N GLN A 103 5.76 10.66 -11.33
CA GLN A 103 7.22 10.65 -11.25
C GLN A 103 7.76 9.64 -10.22
N ASP A 104 6.90 9.02 -9.40
CA ASP A 104 7.31 8.02 -8.42
C ASP A 104 7.37 6.62 -9.04
N GLU A 105 8.55 6.01 -9.03
CA GLU A 105 8.81 4.69 -9.63
C GLU A 105 7.89 3.58 -9.11
N LEU A 106 7.57 3.59 -7.80
CA LEU A 106 6.66 2.57 -7.25
C LEU A 106 5.22 2.82 -7.68
N ILE A 107 4.82 4.08 -7.84
CA ILE A 107 3.49 4.40 -8.36
C ILE A 107 3.39 3.93 -9.81
N GLY A 108 4.35 4.29 -10.65
CA GLY A 108 4.39 3.87 -12.05
C GLY A 108 4.44 2.34 -12.24
N ARG A 109 4.97 1.60 -11.27
CA ARG A 109 5.04 0.13 -11.32
C ARG A 109 3.74 -0.58 -10.92
N TYR A 110 3.02 -0.08 -9.91
CA TYR A 110 1.93 -0.82 -9.28
C TYR A 110 0.54 -0.21 -9.45
N PHE A 111 0.43 0.99 -10.02
CA PHE A 111 -0.82 1.71 -10.14
C PHE A 111 -1.20 1.93 -11.59
N ASP A 112 -2.48 1.72 -11.88
CA ASP A 112 -3.05 2.18 -13.13
C ASP A 112 -3.19 3.71 -13.11
N PRO A 113 -2.92 4.42 -14.23
CA PRO A 113 -3.00 5.87 -14.27
C PRO A 113 -4.38 6.42 -13.85
N GLU A 114 -5.45 5.72 -14.20
CA GLU A 114 -6.82 6.08 -13.82
C GLU A 114 -7.07 5.91 -12.32
N GLU A 115 -6.45 4.92 -11.68
CA GLU A 115 -6.53 4.75 -10.23
C GLU A 115 -5.92 5.96 -9.50
N VAL A 116 -4.75 6.41 -9.94
CA VAL A 116 -4.07 7.56 -9.33
C VAL A 116 -4.91 8.83 -9.49
N LYS A 117 -5.43 9.07 -10.69
CA LYS A 117 -6.29 10.24 -10.97
C LYS A 117 -7.56 10.23 -10.10
N LYS A 118 -8.26 9.09 -10.07
CA LYS A 118 -9.46 8.92 -9.26
C LYS A 118 -9.20 9.13 -7.77
N PHE A 119 -8.08 8.59 -7.25
CA PHE A 119 -7.69 8.80 -5.86
C PHE A 119 -7.48 10.30 -5.57
N VAL A 120 -6.77 11.02 -6.44
CA VAL A 120 -6.58 12.46 -6.26
C VAL A 120 -7.91 13.21 -6.34
N GLU A 121 -8.77 12.90 -7.30
CA GLU A 121 -10.12 13.47 -7.42
C GLU A 121 -10.96 13.34 -6.14
N GLU A 122 -11.03 12.14 -5.58
CA GLU A 122 -11.85 11.86 -4.40
C GLU A 122 -11.28 12.49 -3.13
N GLN A 123 -9.95 12.59 -3.04
CA GLN A 123 -9.27 12.90 -1.80
C GLN A 123 -8.76 14.35 -1.70
N PHE A 124 -8.55 15.05 -2.80
CA PHE A 124 -7.89 16.35 -2.82
C PHE A 124 -8.57 17.39 -1.91
N GLU A 125 -9.87 17.63 -2.09
CA GLU A 125 -10.60 18.66 -1.33
C GLU A 125 -10.66 18.34 0.17
N SER A 126 -10.91 17.08 0.52
CA SER A 126 -11.01 16.65 1.92
C SER A 126 -9.68 16.77 2.66
N GLN A 127 -8.57 16.56 1.95
CA GLN A 127 -7.22 16.64 2.51
C GLN A 127 -6.67 18.08 2.51
N LYS A 128 -7.15 18.95 1.60
CA LYS A 128 -6.82 20.38 1.64
C LYS A 128 -7.41 21.07 2.88
N LYS A 129 -8.65 20.72 3.26
CA LYS A 129 -9.40 21.39 4.34
C LYS A 129 -9.32 20.68 5.71
N GLY A 130 -8.98 19.39 5.73
CA GLY A 130 -8.99 18.58 6.95
C GLY A 130 -7.68 18.61 7.75
N LYS A 131 -7.65 17.87 8.87
CA LYS A 131 -6.43 17.62 9.68
C LYS A 131 -5.34 16.83 8.92
N ARG A 132 -5.65 16.40 7.69
CA ARG A 132 -4.86 15.47 6.88
C ARG A 132 -4.10 16.24 5.81
N LYS A 133 -2.83 16.59 6.06
CA LYS A 133 -1.99 17.35 5.12
C LYS A 133 -1.90 16.70 3.72
N LEU A 134 -2.00 17.52 2.66
CA LEU A 134 -1.76 17.13 1.25
C LEU A 134 -0.36 16.54 1.05
N VAL A 135 0.61 17.05 1.81
CA VAL A 135 2.02 16.61 1.75
C VAL A 135 2.20 15.09 1.91
N ASN A 136 1.28 14.38 2.55
CA ASN A 136 1.38 12.93 2.80
C ASN A 136 0.59 12.08 1.78
N PHE A 137 0.23 12.63 0.63
CA PHE A 137 -0.62 11.98 -0.38
C PHE A 137 -0.09 10.62 -0.84
N LYS A 138 1.22 10.53 -1.13
CA LYS A 138 1.89 9.30 -1.60
C LYS A 138 1.71 8.13 -0.64
N ALA A 139 2.00 8.35 0.64
CA ALA A 139 1.88 7.30 1.65
C ALA A 139 0.43 6.80 1.79
N ARG A 140 -0.56 7.70 1.68
CA ARG A 140 -1.98 7.33 1.69
C ARG A 140 -2.37 6.51 0.47
N LEU A 141 -1.92 6.93 -0.72
CA LEU A 141 -2.17 6.20 -1.96
C LEU A 141 -1.66 4.75 -1.85
N PHE A 142 -0.43 4.53 -1.36
CA PHE A 142 0.09 3.17 -1.11
C PHE A 142 -0.75 2.39 -0.11
N ILE A 143 -1.14 3.00 1.01
CA ILE A 143 -1.92 2.33 2.05
C ILE A 143 -3.30 1.90 1.53
N GLU A 144 -3.98 2.77 0.78
CA GLU A 144 -5.30 2.45 0.22
C GLU A 144 -5.20 1.35 -0.85
N LYS A 145 -4.19 1.40 -1.73
CA LYS A 145 -3.91 0.31 -2.70
C LYS A 145 -3.72 -1.03 -2.01
N ILE A 146 -2.78 -1.09 -1.07
CA ILE A 146 -2.47 -2.34 -0.34
C ILE A 146 -3.71 -2.87 0.36
N LYS A 147 -4.48 -2.00 1.01
CA LYS A 147 -5.71 -2.39 1.71
C LYS A 147 -6.75 -2.95 0.74
N ARG A 148 -6.96 -2.30 -0.41
CA ARG A 148 -7.90 -2.75 -1.44
C ARG A 148 -7.49 -4.11 -2.00
N ASP A 149 -6.24 -4.24 -2.42
CA ASP A 149 -5.71 -5.47 -3.01
C ASP A 149 -5.71 -6.63 -2.00
N LEU A 150 -5.40 -6.36 -0.73
CA LEU A 150 -5.47 -7.36 0.34
C LEU A 150 -6.91 -7.83 0.56
N ASN A 151 -7.88 -6.90 0.62
CA ASN A 151 -9.29 -7.26 0.72
C ASN A 151 -9.74 -8.11 -0.47
N GLN A 152 -9.33 -7.73 -1.68
CA GLN A 152 -9.61 -8.52 -2.89
C GLN A 152 -9.00 -9.92 -2.77
N ALA A 153 -7.75 -10.04 -2.36
CA ALA A 153 -7.08 -11.33 -2.20
C ALA A 153 -7.79 -12.20 -1.14
N GLU A 154 -8.19 -11.63 0.00
CA GLU A 154 -8.95 -12.32 1.05
C GLU A 154 -10.33 -12.76 0.55
N THR A 155 -11.04 -11.95 -0.24
CA THR A 155 -12.33 -12.33 -0.83
C THR A 155 -12.15 -13.44 -1.87
N SER A 156 -11.21 -13.28 -2.80
CA SER A 156 -10.99 -14.22 -3.90
C SER A 156 -10.47 -15.57 -3.42
N ILE A 157 -9.56 -15.62 -2.43
CA ILE A 157 -9.12 -16.92 -1.88
C ILE A 157 -10.28 -17.65 -1.18
N ASN A 158 -11.20 -16.93 -0.53
CA ASN A 158 -12.34 -17.54 0.12
C ASN A 158 -13.38 -18.04 -0.88
N SER A 159 -13.58 -17.34 -2.01
CA SER A 159 -14.55 -17.76 -3.02
C SER A 159 -14.16 -19.04 -3.75
N ILE A 160 -12.85 -19.30 -3.93
CA ILE A 160 -12.38 -20.52 -4.59
C ILE A 160 -12.38 -21.75 -3.65
N LYS A 161 -12.63 -21.57 -2.35
CA LYS A 161 -12.65 -22.67 -1.36
C LYS A 161 -13.66 -23.76 -1.71
N SER A 162 -14.79 -23.42 -2.33
CA SER A 162 -15.83 -24.38 -2.73
C SER A 162 -15.38 -25.36 -3.83
N LYS A 163 -14.30 -25.01 -4.56
CA LYS A 163 -13.71 -25.83 -5.62
C LYS A 163 -12.57 -26.73 -5.12
N VAL A 164 -12.23 -26.63 -3.84
CA VAL A 164 -11.13 -27.39 -3.24
C VAL A 164 -11.60 -28.80 -2.94
N ASP A 165 -10.86 -29.78 -3.46
CA ASP A 165 -11.04 -31.17 -3.08
C ASP A 165 -10.24 -31.45 -1.80
N PHE A 166 -10.96 -31.85 -0.75
CA PHE A 166 -10.36 -32.18 0.54
C PHE A 166 -10.06 -33.68 0.69
N GLY A 167 -10.39 -34.49 -0.33
CA GLY A 167 -10.35 -35.95 -0.27
C GLY A 167 -11.65 -36.55 0.25
#